data_AF-A0A1G4SDW9-F1
#
_entry.id   AF-A0A1G4SDW9-F1
#
_cell.length_a   1.000
_cell.length_b   1.000
_cell.length_c   1.000
_cell.angle_alpha   90.00
_cell.angle_beta   90.00
_cell.angle_gamma   90.00
#
_symmetry.space_group_name_H-M   'P 1'
#
loop_
_entity.id
_entity.type
_entity.pdbx_description
1 polymer ?
#
loop_
_entity_poly.entity_id
_entity_poly.type
_entity_poly.pdbx_seq_one_letter_code
_entity_poly.pdbx_strand_id
1 'polypeptide(L)'
;MGWNRSGIRPTCLAASVTPLRRHCVTCCLGDQSPVNLSYHSRWNCWGRNKMAVTAAEFDYLLKVLLRLSELMNPQYDIAADIKSWQAQFTPSQQRQGLQEGLGDLAEQGFGFPADSRRQIDETMRSEGLMTLTELQVRHGRRVKRLLKKKRLFREDDAIALKGFLDSGLLNDADAQIAMDLIENFQT
;
A
#
# COMPACT_ATOMS: atom_id res chain seq x y z
N MET A 1 -57.31 45.04 -13.11
CA MET A 1 -56.14 44.70 -13.95
C MET A 1 -55.44 43.55 -13.25
N GLY A 2 -55.30 42.32 -13.73
CA GLY A 2 -55.62 41.65 -14.98
C GLY A 2 -54.72 40.40 -15.02
N TRP A 3 -55.29 39.25 -15.39
CA TRP A 3 -54.60 38.05 -15.91
C TRP A 3 -53.73 37.23 -14.92
N ASN A 4 -53.63 35.91 -14.94
CA ASN A 4 -54.39 34.79 -15.51
C ASN A 4 -53.82 33.49 -14.88
N ARG A 5 -54.56 32.39 -15.10
CA ARG A 5 -54.36 30.96 -14.77
C ARG A 5 -52.91 30.44 -14.98
N SER A 6 -52.44 29.37 -14.33
CA SER A 6 -52.64 27.95 -14.71
C SER A 6 -51.87 27.06 -13.72
N GLY A 7 -52.44 25.99 -13.14
CA GLY A 7 -52.28 24.59 -13.61
C GLY A 7 -50.89 24.05 -13.26
N ILE A 8 -50.68 23.10 -12.35
CA ILE A 8 -50.94 21.65 -12.51
C ILE A 8 -50.79 20.97 -11.12
N ARG A 9 -51.76 20.13 -10.73
CA ARG A 9 -51.57 18.92 -9.91
C ARG A 9 -51.63 17.74 -10.90
N PRO A 10 -51.03 16.52 -10.71
CA PRO A 10 -51.12 15.75 -9.46
C PRO A 10 -50.03 14.67 -9.20
N THR A 11 -50.29 13.87 -8.16
CA THR A 11 -49.92 12.45 -7.93
C THR A 11 -48.45 12.07 -7.68
N CYS A 12 -48.16 11.73 -6.41
CA CYS A 12 -47.25 10.62 -6.11
C CYS A 12 -48.07 9.54 -5.39
N LEU A 13 -48.16 8.39 -6.05
CA LEU A 13 -48.79 7.18 -5.56
C LEU A 13 -48.13 6.71 -4.26
N ALA A 14 -48.96 6.20 -3.36
CA ALA A 14 -48.54 5.29 -2.32
C ALA A 14 -48.11 3.95 -2.95
N ALA A 15 -46.93 3.45 -2.59
CA ALA A 15 -46.61 2.04 -2.69
C ALA A 15 -45.59 1.62 -1.62
N SER A 16 -46.11 0.78 -0.71
CA SER A 16 -45.46 -0.33 -0.02
C SER A 16 -44.21 -0.09 0.84
N VAL A 17 -44.47 -0.17 2.14
CA VAL A 17 -43.60 -0.57 3.23
C VAL A 17 -42.97 -1.94 2.98
N THR A 18 -41.65 -2.04 3.02
CA THR A 18 -40.94 -3.02 3.89
C THR A 18 -39.46 -2.65 4.05
N PRO A 19 -38.86 -2.87 5.23
CA PRO A 19 -37.56 -2.31 5.60
C PRO A 19 -36.45 -3.33 5.40
N LEU A 20 -35.22 -2.89 5.12
CA LEU A 20 -33.98 -3.52 5.63
C LEU A 20 -32.74 -2.66 5.30
N ARG A 21 -32.24 -2.03 6.37
CA ARG A 21 -30.83 -1.86 6.74
C ARG A 21 -29.88 -1.01 5.86
N ARG A 22 -29.49 0.09 6.51
CA ARG A 22 -28.12 0.67 6.67
C ARG A 22 -27.54 1.45 5.49
N HIS A 23 -27.94 2.72 5.47
CA HIS A 23 -27.10 3.93 5.43
C HIS A 23 -25.78 3.81 4.66
N CYS A 24 -25.81 4.13 3.37
CA CYS A 24 -24.70 4.78 2.70
C CYS A 24 -25.06 6.28 2.66
N VAL A 25 -24.44 7.05 3.56
CA VAL A 25 -24.64 8.51 3.60
C VAL A 25 -23.82 9.13 2.49
N THR A 26 -24.52 9.63 1.50
CA THR A 26 -24.06 10.59 0.49
C THR A 26 -23.99 11.97 1.14
N CYS A 27 -22.83 12.64 1.07
CA CYS A 27 -22.69 14.10 1.11
C CYS A 27 -21.97 14.47 -0.19
N CYS A 28 -22.62 15.18 -1.13
CA CYS A 28 -22.66 16.65 -1.27
C CYS A 28 -21.26 17.28 -1.28
N LEU A 29 -20.85 18.24 -2.11
CA LEU A 29 -21.32 19.02 -3.27
C LEU A 29 -20.10 19.95 -3.53
N GLY A 30 -19.80 20.38 -4.76
CA GLY A 30 -18.88 21.52 -4.93
C GLY A 30 -18.10 21.61 -6.24
N ASP A 31 -18.48 22.60 -7.03
CA ASP A 31 -17.99 23.05 -8.34
C ASP A 31 -16.52 23.54 -8.43
N GLN A 32 -15.91 23.24 -9.60
CA GLN A 32 -15.04 24.06 -10.48
C GLN A 32 -13.71 24.74 -10.01
N SER A 33 -12.61 24.26 -10.65
CA SER A 33 -11.36 24.92 -11.12
C SER A 33 -10.21 25.26 -10.15
N PRO A 34 -8.95 25.37 -10.62
CA PRO A 34 -8.19 24.37 -11.39
C PRO A 34 -6.76 24.12 -10.83
N VAL A 35 -6.18 22.96 -11.17
CA VAL A 35 -4.76 22.58 -10.96
C VAL A 35 -4.24 22.67 -9.51
N ASN A 36 -4.57 21.65 -8.72
CA ASN A 36 -3.74 21.29 -7.57
C ASN A 36 -3.55 19.77 -7.65
N LEU A 37 -2.30 19.31 -7.58
CA LEU A 37 -1.93 17.90 -7.53
C LEU A 37 -2.40 17.33 -6.18
N SER A 38 -3.72 17.20 -6.02
CA SER A 38 -4.32 16.49 -4.90
C SER A 38 -4.11 15.00 -5.16
N TYR A 39 -3.12 14.44 -4.48
CA TYR A 39 -3.05 13.01 -4.19
C TYR A 39 -4.35 12.62 -3.46
N HIS A 40 -5.40 12.32 -4.21
CA HIS A 40 -6.63 11.77 -3.68
C HIS A 40 -6.37 10.30 -3.31
N SER A 41 -5.87 10.13 -2.10
CA SER A 41 -5.69 8.86 -1.39
C SER A 41 -7.05 8.21 -1.10
N ARG A 42 -7.66 7.63 -2.14
CA ARG A 42 -8.84 6.77 -2.03
C ARG A 42 -8.36 5.35 -1.69
N TRP A 43 -7.88 5.13 -0.47
CA TRP A 43 -7.33 3.83 -0.06
C TRP A 43 -8.21 3.13 0.98
N ASN A 44 -8.80 2.03 0.50
CA ASN A 44 -9.70 1.14 1.21
C ASN A 44 -9.15 0.62 2.54
N CYS A 45 -10.00 0.66 3.56
CA CYS A 45 -9.90 -0.09 4.80
C CYS A 45 -9.82 -1.60 4.53
N TRP A 46 -8.61 -2.17 4.52
CA TRP A 46 -8.40 -3.61 4.67
C TRP A 46 -7.83 -3.89 6.06
N GLY A 47 -8.61 -4.62 6.86
CA GLY A 47 -8.36 -4.86 8.28
C GLY A 47 -7.33 -5.96 8.59
N ARG A 48 -6.69 -5.74 9.74
CA ARG A 48 -6.18 -6.71 10.75
C ARG A 48 -4.95 -7.54 10.41
N ASN A 49 -3.83 -6.85 10.28
CA ASN A 49 -2.69 -6.88 11.23
C ASN A 49 -1.69 -5.86 10.68
N LYS A 50 -2.06 -4.56 10.72
CA LYS A 50 -1.07 -3.51 10.49
C LYS A 50 -0.19 -3.56 11.74
N MET A 51 1.00 -4.15 11.64
CA MET A 51 2.04 -3.85 12.63
C MET A 51 2.19 -2.33 12.58
N ALA A 52 1.63 -1.65 13.58
CA ALA A 52 1.81 -0.23 13.71
C ALA A 52 3.29 -0.04 14.00
N VAL A 53 3.99 0.69 13.14
CA VAL A 53 5.37 1.10 13.43
C VAL A 53 5.36 1.66 14.84
N THR A 54 6.15 1.09 15.73
CA THR A 54 6.22 1.60 17.10
C THR A 54 7.03 2.89 17.12
N ALA A 55 6.89 3.69 18.18
CA ALA A 55 7.75 4.86 18.34
C ALA A 55 9.24 4.47 18.40
N ALA A 56 9.56 3.31 18.96
CA ALA A 56 10.93 2.80 19.06
C ALA A 56 11.52 2.39 17.70
N GLU A 57 10.69 1.90 16.77
CA GLU A 57 11.13 1.46 15.44
C GLU A 57 11.15 2.60 14.42
N PHE A 58 10.46 3.71 14.70
CA PHE A 58 10.24 4.79 13.73
C PHE A 58 11.55 5.33 13.15
N ASP A 59 12.52 5.68 13.99
CA ASP A 59 13.79 6.27 13.53
C ASP A 59 14.61 5.27 12.71
N TYR A 60 14.60 4.00 13.09
CA TYR A 60 15.28 2.93 12.34
C TYR A 60 14.64 2.75 10.96
N LEU A 61 13.32 2.63 10.92
CA LEU A 61 12.57 2.44 9.68
C LEU A 61 12.62 3.68 8.77
N LEU A 62 12.70 4.88 9.33
CA LEU A 62 12.91 6.11 8.58
C LEU A 62 14.30 6.12 7.91
N LYS A 63 15.36 5.69 8.63
CA LYS A 63 16.70 5.51 8.04
C LYS A 63 16.70 4.51 6.90
N VAL A 64 16.01 3.38 7.06
CA VAL A 64 15.85 2.37 6.01
C VAL A 64 15.16 2.96 4.78
N LEU A 65 14.06 3.68 4.96
CA LEU A 65 13.33 4.33 3.86
C LEU A 65 14.21 5.33 3.11
N LEU A 66 14.89 6.21 3.85
CA LEU A 66 15.82 7.19 3.29
C LEU A 66 16.90 6.49 2.47
N ARG A 67 17.59 5.53 3.07
CA ARG A 67 18.72 4.88 2.41
C ARG A 67 18.32 4.09 1.17
N LEU A 68 17.22 3.34 1.23
CA LEU A 68 16.71 2.63 0.05
C LEU A 68 16.30 3.60 -1.06
N SER A 69 15.66 4.72 -0.71
CA SER A 69 15.26 5.70 -1.71
C SER A 69 16.47 6.35 -2.42
N GLU A 70 17.58 6.60 -1.70
CA GLU A 70 18.83 7.09 -2.30
C GLU A 70 19.43 6.06 -3.27
N LEU A 71 19.45 4.78 -2.87
CA LEU A 71 20.01 3.71 -3.69
C LEU A 71 19.14 3.41 -4.93
N MET A 72 17.82 3.50 -4.80
CA MET A 72 16.88 3.22 -5.88
C MET A 72 16.68 4.42 -6.81
N ASN A 73 16.72 5.64 -6.27
CA ASN A 73 16.44 6.90 -6.97
C ASN A 73 17.43 7.99 -6.55
N PRO A 74 18.70 7.92 -6.97
CA PRO A 74 19.77 8.83 -6.51
C PRO A 74 19.56 10.30 -6.90
N GLN A 75 18.62 10.58 -7.82
CA GLN A 75 18.29 11.94 -8.26
C GLN A 75 17.23 12.62 -7.37
N TYR A 76 16.62 11.89 -6.44
CA TYR A 76 15.53 12.39 -5.60
C TYR A 76 16.03 12.73 -4.19
N ASP A 77 15.99 14.02 -3.83
CA ASP A 77 16.32 14.47 -2.48
C ASP A 77 15.14 14.26 -1.52
N ILE A 78 15.03 13.03 -1.03
CA ILE A 78 13.98 12.64 -0.09
C ILE A 78 14.14 13.31 1.30
N ALA A 79 15.34 13.79 1.64
CA ALA A 79 15.63 14.31 2.97
C ALA A 79 14.96 15.68 3.20
N ALA A 80 14.90 16.50 2.15
CA ALA A 80 14.15 17.75 2.17
C ALA A 80 12.64 17.50 2.40
N ASP A 81 12.07 16.53 1.68
CA ASP A 81 10.64 16.20 1.76
C ASP A 81 10.26 15.62 3.14
N ILE A 82 11.12 14.82 3.75
CA ILE A 82 10.87 14.28 5.11
C ILE A 82 10.85 15.37 6.17
N LYS A 83 11.73 16.38 6.10
CA LYS A 83 11.69 17.50 7.05
C LYS A 83 10.38 18.26 6.97
N SER A 84 9.92 18.52 5.74
CA SER A 84 8.64 19.17 5.49
C SER A 84 7.47 18.33 6.02
N TRP A 85 7.48 17.02 5.76
CA TRP A 85 6.49 16.07 6.24
C TRP A 85 6.45 15.97 7.78
N GLN A 86 7.60 15.93 8.45
CA GLN A 86 7.64 15.88 9.92
C GLN A 86 7.05 17.14 10.57
N ALA A 87 7.19 18.31 9.93
CA ALA A 87 6.61 19.56 10.44
C ALA A 87 5.09 19.65 10.24
N GLN A 88 4.55 19.03 9.19
CA GLN A 88 3.14 19.18 8.79
C GLN A 88 2.21 18.13 9.41
N PHE A 89 2.73 16.95 9.74
CA PHE A 89 1.90 15.81 10.17
C PHE A 89 2.10 15.44 11.63
N THR A 90 1.04 14.97 12.28
CA THR A 90 1.11 14.45 13.65
C THR A 90 1.95 13.16 13.72
N PRO A 91 2.54 12.80 14.88
CA PRO A 91 3.34 11.57 15.00
C PRO A 91 2.61 10.30 14.57
N SER A 92 1.30 10.23 14.77
CA SER A 92 0.49 9.08 14.32
C SER A 92 0.40 9.01 12.80
N GLN A 93 0.17 10.16 12.15
CA GLN A 93 0.16 10.26 10.69
C GLN A 93 1.53 9.99 10.10
N GLN A 94 2.60 10.42 10.77
CA GLN A 94 3.97 10.14 10.35
C GLN A 94 4.25 8.63 10.34
N ARG A 95 3.90 7.91 11.42
CA ARG A 95 4.09 6.45 11.47
C ARG A 95 3.29 5.73 10.38
N GLN A 96 2.07 6.19 10.11
CA GLN A 96 1.28 5.64 9.02
C GLN A 96 1.91 5.91 7.65
N GLY A 97 2.34 7.15 7.39
CA GLY A 97 2.98 7.53 6.13
C GLY A 97 4.29 6.77 5.90
N LEU A 98 5.09 6.57 6.95
CA LEU A 98 6.30 5.75 6.89
C LEU A 98 5.98 4.30 6.51
N GLN A 99 4.96 3.71 7.12
CA GLN A 99 4.54 2.35 6.79
C GLN A 99 4.07 2.22 5.33
N GLU A 100 3.37 3.24 4.82
CA GLU A 100 2.92 3.29 3.43
C GLU A 100 4.11 3.44 2.48
N GLY A 101 5.03 4.38 2.74
CA GLY A 101 6.24 4.59 1.93
C GLY A 101 7.16 3.37 1.88
N LEU A 102 7.33 2.66 3.01
CA LEU A 102 8.07 1.38 3.02
C LEU A 102 7.39 0.31 2.18
N GLY A 103 6.05 0.27 2.19
CA GLY A 103 5.28 -0.62 1.32
C GLY A 103 5.47 -0.28 -0.15
N ASP A 104 5.45 1.00 -0.50
CA ASP A 104 5.62 1.45 -1.88
C ASP A 104 7.05 1.19 -2.40
N LEU A 105 8.07 1.42 -1.57
CA LEU A 105 9.46 1.05 -1.89
C LEU A 105 9.63 -0.46 -2.09
N ALA A 106 9.04 -1.27 -1.21
CA ALA A 106 9.03 -2.72 -1.36
C ALA A 106 8.41 -3.14 -2.70
N GLU A 107 7.28 -2.54 -3.08
CA GLU A 107 6.61 -2.84 -4.35
C GLU A 107 7.44 -2.39 -5.56
N GLN A 108 8.03 -1.20 -5.52
CA GLN A 108 8.94 -0.72 -6.57
C GLN A 108 10.14 -1.65 -6.75
N GLY A 109 10.67 -2.19 -5.65
CA GLY A 109 11.78 -3.14 -5.67
C GLY A 109 11.52 -4.40 -6.49
N PHE A 110 10.26 -4.78 -6.74
CA PHE A 110 9.96 -5.95 -7.59
C PHE A 110 10.31 -5.73 -9.06
N GLY A 111 10.41 -4.48 -9.50
CA GLY A 111 10.79 -4.14 -10.88
C GLY A 111 12.29 -4.19 -11.14
N PHE A 112 13.12 -4.35 -10.11
CA PHE A 112 14.57 -4.34 -10.26
C PHE A 112 15.11 -5.71 -10.69
N PRO A 113 16.11 -5.76 -11.59
CA PRO A 113 16.84 -6.97 -11.91
C PRO A 113 17.45 -7.64 -10.66
N ALA A 114 17.66 -8.96 -10.72
CA ALA A 114 18.23 -9.72 -9.59
C ALA A 114 19.59 -9.18 -9.15
N ASP A 115 20.48 -8.85 -10.08
CA ASP A 115 21.81 -8.33 -9.79
C ASP A 115 21.76 -6.96 -9.09
N SER A 116 20.90 -6.06 -9.55
CA SER A 116 20.70 -4.75 -8.94
C SER A 116 20.15 -4.87 -7.52
N ARG A 117 19.16 -5.75 -7.30
CA ARG A 117 18.63 -6.02 -5.96
C ARG A 117 19.72 -6.57 -5.03
N ARG A 118 20.55 -7.49 -5.51
CA ARG A 118 21.66 -8.05 -4.73
C ARG A 118 22.67 -6.98 -4.32
N GLN A 119 22.99 -6.05 -5.21
CA GLN A 119 23.89 -4.92 -4.91
C GLN A 119 23.29 -3.98 -3.84
N ILE A 120 21.99 -3.66 -3.96
CA ILE A 120 21.28 -2.86 -2.97
C ILE A 120 21.27 -3.57 -1.61
N ASP A 121 20.92 -4.85 -1.59
CA ASP A 121 20.87 -5.64 -0.36
C ASP A 121 22.23 -5.75 0.32
N GLU A 122 23.32 -5.93 -0.45
CA GLU A 122 24.67 -5.96 0.11
C GLU A 122 25.08 -4.63 0.73
N THR A 123 24.74 -3.52 0.06
CA THR A 123 24.99 -2.16 0.59
C THR A 123 24.24 -1.95 1.90
N MET A 124 22.93 -2.24 1.92
CA MET A 124 22.10 -2.13 3.12
C MET A 124 22.61 -3.01 4.27
N ARG A 125 23.00 -4.26 3.96
CA ARG A 125 23.53 -5.21 4.94
C ARG A 125 24.86 -4.72 5.53
N SER A 126 25.74 -4.16 4.71
CA SER A 126 27.02 -3.59 5.16
C SER A 126 26.83 -2.41 6.14
N GLU A 127 25.71 -1.71 6.03
CA GLU A 127 25.33 -0.60 6.91
C GLU A 127 24.53 -1.05 8.13
N GLY A 128 24.27 -2.36 8.28
CA GLY A 128 23.46 -2.92 9.36
C GLY A 128 21.98 -2.54 9.26
N LEU A 129 21.50 -2.23 8.06
CA LEU A 129 20.12 -1.85 7.78
C LEU A 129 19.33 -3.00 7.17
N MET A 130 18.01 -2.91 7.30
CA MET A 130 17.09 -3.85 6.66
C MET A 130 17.23 -3.78 5.14
N THR A 131 17.48 -4.91 4.52
CA THR A 131 17.64 -5.06 3.08
C THR A 131 16.32 -4.86 2.31
N LEU A 132 16.40 -4.62 1.00
CA LEU A 132 15.22 -4.47 0.15
C LEU A 132 14.42 -5.78 0.11
N THR A 133 15.10 -6.93 0.06
CA THR A 133 14.46 -8.25 0.13
C THR A 133 13.72 -8.46 1.44
N GLU A 134 14.33 -8.10 2.58
CA GLU A 134 13.65 -8.16 3.89
C GLU A 134 12.44 -7.24 3.96
N LEU A 135 12.55 -6.04 3.39
CA LEU A 135 11.45 -5.10 3.32
C LEU A 135 10.30 -5.65 2.48
N GLN A 136 10.59 -6.32 1.36
CA GLN A 136 9.59 -6.98 0.51
C GLN A 136 8.84 -8.10 1.23
N VAL A 137 9.52 -8.90 2.04
CA VAL A 137 8.86 -9.94 2.84
C VAL A 137 7.92 -9.30 3.87
N ARG A 138 8.40 -8.28 4.59
CA ARG A 138 7.67 -7.67 5.71
C ARG A 138 6.53 -6.76 5.25
N HIS A 139 6.75 -5.96 4.22
CA HIS A 139 5.85 -4.89 3.78
C HIS A 139 5.23 -5.11 2.39
N GLY A 140 5.77 -6.03 1.58
CA GLY A 140 5.26 -6.33 0.25
C GLY A 140 3.82 -6.85 0.28
N ARG A 141 2.92 -6.11 -0.36
CA ARG A 141 1.53 -6.50 -0.57
C ARG A 141 1.44 -7.65 -1.57
N ARG A 142 2.36 -7.72 -2.54
CA ARG A 142 2.43 -8.82 -3.52
C ARG A 142 2.64 -10.16 -2.85
N VAL A 143 3.67 -10.31 -2.01
CA VAL A 143 3.99 -11.58 -1.30
C VAL A 143 2.83 -12.01 -0.41
N LYS A 144 2.32 -11.10 0.42
CA LYS A 144 1.17 -11.37 1.30
C LYS A 144 -0.06 -11.81 0.50
N ARG A 145 -0.28 -11.24 -0.68
CA ARG A 145 -1.38 -11.65 -1.57
C ARG A 145 -1.16 -13.06 -2.13
N LEU A 146 0.06 -13.40 -2.54
CA LEU A 146 0.39 -14.74 -3.06
C LEU A 146 0.17 -15.81 -1.99
N LEU A 147 0.75 -15.61 -0.80
CA LEU A 147 0.59 -16.51 0.35
C LEU A 147 -0.88 -16.64 0.78
N LYS A 148 -1.61 -15.52 0.83
CA LYS A 148 -3.03 -15.53 1.22
C LYS A 148 -3.94 -16.21 0.17
N LYS A 149 -3.70 -15.99 -1.12
CA LYS A 149 -4.52 -16.57 -2.19
C LYS A 149 -4.18 -18.03 -2.46
N LYS A 150 -3.02 -18.50 -2.01
CA LYS A 150 -2.52 -19.87 -2.24
C LYS A 150 -2.61 -20.28 -3.70
N ARG A 151 -2.27 -19.36 -4.60
CA ARG A 151 -2.28 -19.62 -6.05
C ARG A 151 -1.29 -18.71 -6.77
N LEU A 152 -0.45 -19.32 -7.59
CA LEU A 152 0.43 -18.64 -8.54
C LEU A 152 -0.26 -18.55 -9.90
N PHE A 153 -0.15 -17.39 -10.55
CA PHE A 153 -0.75 -17.14 -11.87
C PHE A 153 0.28 -16.84 -12.95
N ARG A 154 1.49 -16.44 -12.56
CA ARG A 154 2.55 -15.99 -13.45
C ARG A 154 3.88 -16.57 -13.00
N GLU A 155 4.76 -16.81 -13.96
CA GLU A 155 6.13 -17.27 -13.69
C GLU A 155 6.89 -16.28 -12.80
N ASP A 156 6.72 -14.97 -13.03
CA ASP A 156 7.30 -13.93 -12.17
C ASP A 156 6.89 -14.05 -10.69
N ASP A 157 5.67 -14.51 -10.42
CA ASP A 157 5.20 -14.71 -9.04
C ASP A 157 5.88 -15.93 -8.40
N ALA A 158 6.12 -16.99 -9.19
CA ALA A 158 6.87 -18.17 -8.75
C ALA A 158 8.33 -17.82 -8.47
N ILE A 159 8.98 -17.05 -9.35
CA ILE A 159 10.36 -16.57 -9.18
C ILE A 159 10.48 -15.69 -7.94
N ALA A 160 9.56 -14.74 -7.76
CA ALA A 160 9.54 -13.88 -6.59
C ALA A 160 9.35 -14.71 -5.30
N LEU A 161 8.38 -15.62 -5.28
CA LEU A 161 8.11 -16.46 -4.11
C LEU A 161 9.28 -17.39 -3.76
N LYS A 162 9.97 -17.94 -4.77
CA LYS A 162 11.19 -18.72 -4.57
C LYS A 162 12.31 -17.89 -3.96
N GLY A 163 12.55 -16.68 -4.47
CA GLY A 163 13.54 -15.77 -3.88
C GLY A 163 13.27 -15.48 -2.40
N PHE A 164 12.00 -15.39 -2.01
CA PHE A 164 11.63 -15.23 -0.59
C PHE A 164 11.81 -16.50 0.23
N LEU A 165 11.49 -17.66 -0.32
CA LEU A 165 11.75 -18.94 0.35
C LEU A 165 13.25 -19.11 0.60
N ASP A 166 14.09 -18.85 -0.40
CA ASP A 166 15.54 -18.96 -0.33
C ASP A 166 16.16 -17.96 0.67
N SER A 167 15.48 -16.83 0.92
CA SER A 167 15.94 -15.83 1.91
C SER A 167 15.79 -16.30 3.36
N GLY A 168 15.00 -17.34 3.64
CA GLY A 168 14.76 -17.83 5.01
C GLY A 168 13.99 -16.86 5.92
N LEU A 169 13.32 -15.85 5.34
CA LEU A 169 12.61 -14.80 6.09
C LEU A 169 11.13 -15.10 6.33
N LEU A 170 10.60 -16.15 5.69
CA LEU A 170 9.23 -16.61 5.91
C LEU A 170 9.18 -17.43 7.21
N ASN A 171 8.05 -17.34 7.93
CA ASN A 171 7.80 -18.27 9.04
C ASN A 171 7.52 -19.68 8.50
N ASP A 172 7.65 -20.71 9.34
CA ASP A 172 7.52 -22.11 8.94
C ASP A 172 6.23 -22.42 8.18
N ALA A 173 5.10 -21.82 8.58
CA ALA A 173 3.81 -22.02 7.94
C ALA A 173 3.76 -21.39 6.53
N ASP A 174 4.24 -20.15 6.40
CA ASP A 174 4.30 -19.44 5.12
C ASP A 174 5.36 -20.05 4.18
N ALA A 175 6.47 -20.56 4.74
CA ALA A 175 7.50 -21.27 4.00
C ALA A 175 6.96 -22.59 3.42
N GLN A 176 6.21 -23.36 4.21
CA GLN A 176 5.56 -24.58 3.72
C GLN A 176 4.55 -24.26 2.60
N ILE A 177 3.71 -23.24 2.80
CA ILE A 177 2.78 -22.79 1.74
C ILE A 177 3.55 -22.38 0.48
N ALA A 178 4.66 -21.66 0.63
CA ALA A 178 5.48 -21.24 -0.50
C ALA A 178 6.07 -22.43 -1.26
N MET A 179 6.63 -23.42 -0.55
CA MET A 179 7.14 -24.67 -1.15
C MET A 179 6.05 -25.39 -1.93
N ASP A 180 4.89 -25.63 -1.30
CA ASP A 180 3.76 -26.32 -1.93
C ASP A 180 3.29 -25.59 -3.21
N LEU A 181 3.26 -24.26 -3.19
CA LEU A 181 2.84 -23.47 -4.34
C LEU A 181 3.84 -23.52 -5.50
N ILE A 182 5.13 -23.51 -5.20
CA ILE A 182 6.20 -23.57 -6.20
C ILE A 182 6.24 -24.97 -6.83
N GLU A 183 6.17 -26.03 -6.03
CA GLU A 183 6.18 -27.41 -6.51
C GLU A 183 4.99 -27.74 -7.42
N ASN A 184 3.81 -27.20 -7.11
CA ASN A 184 2.59 -27.44 -7.87
C ASN A 184 2.37 -26.44 -9.02
N PHE A 185 3.30 -25.52 -9.27
CA PHE A 185 3.18 -24.56 -10.36
C PHE A 185 3.51 -25.23 -11.70
N GLN A 186 2.46 -25.55 -12.47
CA GLN A 186 2.60 -26.04 -13.84
C GLN A 186 2.49 -24.86 -14.81
N THR A 187 3.57 -24.60 -15.56
CA THR A 187 3.64 -23.64 -16.68
C THR A 187 2.96 -24.16 -17.93
#